data_AF-A0A352KSK2-F1
#
_entry.id   AF-A0A352KSK2-F1
#
_cell.length_a   1.000
_cell.length_b   1.000
_cell.length_c   1.000
_cell.angle_alpha   90.00
_cell.angle_beta   90.00
_cell.angle_gamma   90.00
#
_symmetry.space_group_name_H-M   'P 1'
#
loop_
_entity.id
_entity.type
_entity.pdbx_description
1 polymer ?
#
loop_
_entity_poly.entity_id
_entity_poly.type
_entity_poly.pdbx_seq_one_letter_code
_entity_poly.pdbx_strand_id
1 'polypeptide(L)'
;MSVKKKFYLTLLSAGAILIAAGAGVALYLFLNITEASSDYVESQKELLTLQKKGVLIKEFERELESIQSDWPKIEAVFLREEDILGFVETLEKLAEKTKNRHSINIIGTPPAKAASGEAKADEASSFFVFRINLWGSLSSVFDFLNYLENQPIYLSVEDIQLVRSEGGLAGFDKTAVPLAPGDVSAVLTIKVFAR
;
A
#
# COMPACT_ATOMS: atom_id res chain seq x y z
N MET A 1 -55.40 44.95 63.27
CA MET A 1 -55.58 44.20 62.00
C MET A 1 -56.67 43.16 62.20
N SER A 2 -57.82 43.27 61.52
CA SER A 2 -58.99 42.39 61.72
C SER A 2 -58.62 40.91 61.48
N VAL A 3 -59.13 40.01 62.33
CA VAL A 3 -58.84 38.57 62.34
C VAL A 3 -58.98 37.93 60.94
N LYS A 4 -59.93 38.42 60.13
CA LYS A 4 -60.12 37.99 58.74
C LYS A 4 -58.90 38.27 57.84
N LYS A 5 -58.25 39.43 57.96
CA LYS A 5 -57.04 39.76 57.19
C LYS A 5 -55.85 38.87 57.57
N LYS A 6 -55.70 38.50 58.85
CA LYS A 6 -54.64 37.58 59.29
C LYS A 6 -54.85 36.15 58.78
N PHE A 7 -56.12 35.71 58.70
CA PHE A 7 -56.47 34.39 58.15
C PHE A 7 -56.20 34.29 56.65
N TYR A 8 -56.60 35.30 55.86
CA TYR A 8 -56.29 35.33 54.43
C TYR A 8 -54.78 35.41 54.15
N LEU A 9 -54.03 36.16 54.98
CA LEU A 9 -52.59 36.30 54.81
C LEU A 9 -51.82 35.00 55.13
N THR A 10 -52.28 34.24 56.14
CA THR A 10 -51.73 32.92 56.47
C THR A 10 -52.07 31.86 55.43
N LEU A 11 -53.28 31.89 54.86
CA LEU A 11 -53.68 31.02 53.77
C LEU A 11 -52.88 31.28 52.49
N LEU A 12 -52.63 32.56 52.18
CA LEU A 12 -51.86 32.98 51.00
C LEU A 12 -50.38 32.63 51.15
N SER A 13 -49.80 32.77 52.35
CA SER A 13 -48.43 32.31 52.62
C SER A 13 -48.30 30.79 52.54
N ALA A 14 -49.29 30.03 53.05
CA ALA A 14 -49.29 28.57 52.96
C ALA A 14 -49.40 28.09 51.50
N GLY A 15 -50.24 28.75 50.69
CA GLY A 15 -50.36 28.49 49.26
C GLY A 15 -49.07 28.79 48.50
N ALA A 16 -48.40 29.92 48.80
CA ALA A 16 -47.13 30.27 48.18
C ALA A 16 -46.01 29.25 48.50
N ILE A 17 -45.97 28.73 49.73
CA ILE A 17 -45.01 27.69 50.14
C ILE A 17 -45.25 26.39 49.37
N LEU A 18 -46.52 25.99 49.21
CA LEU A 18 -46.87 24.78 48.44
C LEU A 18 -46.48 24.91 46.96
N ILE A 19 -46.70 26.07 46.35
CA ILE A 19 -46.30 26.33 44.96
C ILE A 19 -44.78 26.30 44.83
N ALA A 20 -44.04 26.92 45.75
CA ALA A 20 -42.58 26.91 45.75
C ALA A 20 -42.03 25.49 45.93
N ALA A 21 -42.62 24.69 46.82
CA ALA A 21 -42.26 23.29 47.00
C ALA A 21 -42.52 22.45 45.74
N GLY A 22 -43.69 22.62 45.12
CA GLY A 22 -44.03 21.95 43.85
C GLY A 22 -43.09 22.32 42.71
N ALA A 23 -42.75 23.60 42.58
CA ALA A 23 -41.79 24.09 41.59
C ALA A 23 -40.38 23.52 41.85
N GLY A 24 -39.95 23.42 43.12
CA GLY A 24 -38.66 22.82 43.48
C GLY A 24 -38.56 21.35 43.11
N VAL A 25 -39.62 20.56 43.36
CA VAL A 25 -39.67 19.14 42.97
C VAL A 25 -39.67 19.01 41.44
N ALA A 26 -40.43 19.84 40.72
CA ALA A 26 -40.45 19.83 39.26
C ALA A 26 -39.07 20.16 38.66
N LEU A 27 -38.37 21.16 39.21
CA LEU A 27 -37.02 21.53 38.78
C LEU A 27 -36.00 20.43 39.05
N TYR A 28 -36.06 19.81 40.23
CA TYR A 28 -35.18 18.70 40.60
C TYR A 28 -35.36 17.49 39.66
N LEU A 29 -36.61 17.12 39.38
CA LEU A 29 -36.91 16.04 38.43
C LEU A 29 -36.48 16.41 37.01
N PHE A 30 -36.70 17.65 36.58
CA PHE A 30 -36.30 18.11 35.24
C PHE A 30 -34.79 18.04 35.05
N LEU A 31 -33.99 18.53 36.01
CA LEU A 31 -32.53 18.49 35.93
C LEU A 31 -32.01 17.04 35.85
N ASN A 32 -32.49 16.15 36.71
CA ASN A 32 -32.07 14.75 36.73
C ASN A 32 -32.48 13.98 35.45
N ILE A 33 -33.67 14.27 34.89
CA ILE A 33 -34.12 13.65 33.63
C ILE A 33 -33.28 14.14 32.44
N THR A 34 -32.87 15.42 32.46
CA THR A 34 -32.08 16.00 31.36
C THR A 34 -30.67 15.41 31.32
N GLU A 35 -30.05 15.25 32.49
CA GLU A 35 -28.73 14.61 32.64
C GLU A 35 -28.76 13.13 32.24
N ALA A 36 -29.73 12.37 32.78
CA ALA A 36 -29.92 10.97 32.41
C ALA A 36 -30.25 10.76 30.91
N SER A 37 -30.99 11.69 30.30
CA SER A 37 -31.27 11.66 28.87
C SER A 37 -30.04 11.95 28.02
N SER A 38 -29.15 12.85 28.48
CA SER A 38 -27.90 13.16 27.79
C SER A 38 -26.96 11.94 27.81
N ASP A 39 -26.78 11.34 28.98
CA ASP A 39 -25.94 10.14 29.16
C ASP A 39 -26.45 8.95 28.36
N TYR A 40 -27.78 8.79 28.26
CA TYR A 40 -28.41 7.77 27.43
C TYR A 40 -28.10 7.98 25.93
N VAL A 41 -28.17 9.22 25.45
CA VAL A 41 -27.85 9.55 24.05
C VAL A 41 -26.35 9.39 23.77
N GLU A 42 -25.48 9.76 24.71
CA GLU A 42 -24.03 9.54 24.63
C GLU A 42 -23.72 8.03 24.52
N SER A 43 -24.31 7.22 25.41
CA SER A 43 -24.15 5.76 25.41
C SER A 43 -24.67 5.11 24.12
N GLN A 44 -25.79 5.59 23.57
CA GLN A 44 -26.30 5.15 22.27
C GLN A 44 -25.32 5.47 21.12
N LYS A 45 -24.73 6.67 21.12
CA LYS A 45 -23.70 7.04 20.14
C LYS A 45 -22.47 6.15 20.28
N GLU A 46 -22.01 5.90 21.50
CA GLU A 46 -20.88 5.02 21.76
C GLU A 46 -21.15 3.61 21.25
N LEU A 47 -22.31 3.03 21.56
CA LEU A 47 -22.72 1.71 21.05
C LEU A 47 -22.75 1.67 19.51
N LEU A 48 -23.28 2.70 18.85
CA LEU A 48 -23.27 2.80 17.40
C LEU A 48 -21.83 2.89 16.84
N THR A 49 -20.94 3.62 17.49
CA THR A 49 -19.53 3.68 17.07
C THR A 49 -18.82 2.34 17.26
N LEU A 50 -19.07 1.64 18.37
CA LEU A 50 -18.53 0.30 18.63
C LEU A 50 -19.06 -0.70 17.61
N GLN A 51 -20.35 -0.64 17.26
CA GLN A 51 -20.94 -1.49 16.24
C GLN A 51 -20.32 -1.24 14.87
N LYS A 52 -20.13 0.03 14.48
CA LYS A 52 -19.42 0.40 13.24
C LYS A 52 -17.97 -0.12 13.22
N LYS A 53 -17.24 0.04 14.33
CA LYS A 53 -15.88 -0.52 14.47
C LYS A 53 -15.89 -2.04 14.33
N GLY A 54 -16.88 -2.73 14.91
CA GLY A 54 -17.04 -4.17 14.78
C GLY A 54 -17.29 -4.63 13.34
N VAL A 55 -18.07 -3.87 12.55
CA VAL A 55 -18.25 -4.13 11.12
C VAL A 55 -16.94 -3.94 10.36
N LEU A 56 -16.22 -2.83 10.61
CA LEU A 56 -14.95 -2.54 9.96
C LEU A 56 -13.89 -3.61 10.25
N ILE A 57 -13.83 -4.12 11.48
CA ILE A 57 -12.91 -5.21 11.85
C ILE A 57 -13.23 -6.47 11.04
N LYS A 58 -14.51 -6.82 10.89
CA LYS A 58 -14.92 -7.99 10.08
C LYS A 58 -14.61 -7.81 8.60
N GLU A 59 -14.78 -6.60 8.08
CA GLU A 59 -14.41 -6.28 6.70
C GLU A 59 -12.90 -6.42 6.50
N PHE A 60 -12.10 -5.90 7.44
CA PHE A 60 -10.65 -6.02 7.41
C PHE A 60 -10.16 -7.47 7.55
N GLU A 61 -10.75 -8.26 8.46
CA GLU A 61 -10.48 -9.69 8.58
C GLU A 61 -10.75 -10.43 7.26
N ARG A 62 -11.86 -10.10 6.60
CA ARG A 62 -12.22 -10.71 5.31
C ARG A 62 -11.28 -10.31 4.18
N GLU A 63 -10.83 -9.05 4.14
CA GLU A 63 -9.81 -8.60 3.19
C GLU A 63 -8.48 -9.32 3.46
N LEU A 64 -8.06 -9.44 4.72
CA LEU A 64 -6.86 -10.19 5.10
C LEU A 64 -6.95 -11.66 4.69
N GLU A 65 -8.07 -12.34 4.95
CA GLU A 65 -8.28 -13.72 4.53
C GLU A 65 -8.20 -13.87 3.00
N SER A 66 -8.76 -12.92 2.24
CA SER A 66 -8.67 -12.93 0.77
C SER A 66 -7.24 -12.75 0.28
N ILE A 67 -6.48 -11.84 0.87
CA ILE A 67 -5.07 -11.61 0.53
C ILE A 67 -4.22 -12.82 0.92
N GLN A 68 -4.47 -13.41 2.09
CA GLN A 68 -3.77 -14.59 2.56
C GLN A 68 -4.01 -15.79 1.65
N SER A 69 -5.23 -15.96 1.12
CA SER A 69 -5.52 -16.99 0.14
C SER A 69 -4.76 -16.79 -1.18
N ASP A 70 -4.50 -15.55 -1.57
CA ASP A 70 -3.74 -15.21 -2.78
C ASP A 70 -2.23 -15.05 -2.54
N TRP A 71 -1.79 -15.08 -1.28
CA TRP A 71 -0.38 -14.94 -0.89
C TRP A 71 0.55 -15.89 -1.66
N PRO A 72 0.23 -17.19 -1.83
CA PRO A 72 1.10 -18.08 -2.61
C PRO A 72 1.26 -17.65 -4.08
N LYS A 73 0.25 -17.00 -4.67
CA LYS A 73 0.32 -16.50 -6.05
C LYS A 73 1.20 -15.25 -6.13
N ILE A 74 1.10 -14.37 -5.13
CA ILE A 74 1.95 -13.19 -4.99
C ILE A 74 3.39 -13.63 -4.76
N GLU A 75 3.62 -14.62 -3.90
CA GLU A 75 4.96 -15.10 -3.58
C GLU A 75 5.65 -15.79 -4.78
N ALA A 76 4.86 -16.43 -5.65
CA ALA A 76 5.37 -17.13 -6.83
C ALA A 76 6.01 -16.21 -7.89
N VAL A 77 5.66 -14.91 -7.92
CA VAL A 77 6.27 -13.96 -8.87
C VAL A 77 7.61 -13.39 -8.38
N PHE A 78 7.98 -13.62 -7.12
CA PHE A 78 9.29 -13.22 -6.60
C PHE A 78 10.36 -14.26 -6.96
N LEU A 79 11.49 -13.77 -7.47
CA LEU A 79 12.63 -14.61 -7.81
C LEU A 79 13.22 -15.23 -6.54
N ARG A 80 13.50 -16.54 -6.55
CA ARG A 80 14.29 -17.14 -5.46
C ARG A 80 15.75 -16.79 -5.66
N GLU A 81 16.46 -16.43 -4.59
CA GLU A 81 17.89 -16.11 -4.67
C GLU A 81 18.74 -17.26 -5.28
N GLU A 82 18.30 -18.51 -5.13
CA GLU A 82 18.93 -19.69 -5.75
C GLU A 82 18.72 -19.79 -7.28
N ASP A 83 17.69 -19.14 -7.83
CA ASP A 83 17.27 -19.24 -9.24
C ASP A 83 17.82 -18.12 -10.12
N ILE A 84 18.68 -17.23 -9.60
CA ILE A 84 19.20 -16.06 -10.35
C ILE A 84 19.83 -16.49 -11.67
N LEU A 85 20.62 -17.57 -11.66
CA LEU A 85 21.26 -18.08 -12.87
C LEU A 85 20.23 -18.55 -13.90
N GLY A 86 19.17 -19.23 -13.46
CA GLY A 86 18.07 -19.63 -14.34
C GLY A 86 17.31 -18.44 -14.92
N PHE A 87 17.20 -17.34 -14.16
CA PHE A 87 16.65 -16.09 -14.69
C PHE A 87 17.57 -15.44 -15.73
N VAL A 88 18.88 -15.42 -15.52
CA VAL A 88 19.85 -14.95 -16.53
C VAL A 88 19.72 -15.78 -17.81
N GLU A 89 19.69 -17.11 -17.72
CA GLU A 89 19.45 -17.97 -18.89
C GLU A 89 18.13 -17.66 -19.60
N THR A 90 17.10 -17.28 -18.85
CA THR A 90 15.80 -16.91 -19.42
C THR A 90 15.92 -15.60 -20.23
N LEU A 91 16.65 -14.62 -19.71
CA LEU A 91 16.95 -13.37 -20.43
C LEU A 91 17.79 -13.63 -21.69
N GLU A 92 18.80 -14.51 -21.62
CA GLU A 92 19.64 -14.91 -22.75
C GLU A 92 18.80 -15.59 -23.84
N LYS A 93 18.02 -16.61 -23.47
CA LYS A 93 17.08 -17.30 -24.38
C LYS A 93 16.08 -16.33 -24.99
N LEU A 94 15.65 -15.33 -24.24
CA LEU A 94 14.73 -14.33 -24.74
C LEU A 94 15.38 -13.43 -25.79
N ALA A 95 16.60 -12.96 -25.53
CA ALA A 95 17.37 -12.18 -26.49
C ALA A 95 17.64 -12.97 -27.78
N GLU A 96 17.99 -14.25 -27.66
CA GLU A 96 18.16 -15.15 -28.81
C GLU A 96 16.85 -15.32 -29.60
N LYS A 97 15.73 -15.57 -28.90
CA LYS A 97 14.41 -15.73 -29.52
C LYS A 97 14.01 -14.51 -30.34
N THR A 98 14.32 -13.31 -29.85
CA THR A 98 14.02 -12.06 -30.55
C THR A 98 15.13 -11.63 -31.50
N LYS A 99 16.16 -12.47 -31.71
CA LYS A 99 17.29 -12.22 -32.64
C LYS A 99 18.15 -11.01 -32.24
N ASN A 100 18.23 -10.70 -30.95
CA ASN A 100 19.16 -9.72 -30.42
C ASN A 100 20.47 -10.41 -30.02
N ARG A 101 21.60 -9.78 -30.32
CA ARG A 101 22.85 -10.06 -29.59
C ARG A 101 22.76 -9.38 -28.24
N HIS A 102 23.35 -9.98 -27.21
CA HIS A 102 23.14 -9.51 -25.85
C HIS A 102 24.39 -9.61 -24.96
N SER A 103 24.41 -8.80 -23.90
CA SER A 103 25.32 -8.91 -22.77
C SER A 103 24.56 -8.53 -21.51
N ILE A 104 24.45 -9.46 -20.58
CA ILE A 104 23.69 -9.31 -19.33
C ILE A 104 24.67 -9.31 -18.17
N ASN A 105 24.57 -8.29 -17.31
CA ASN A 105 25.41 -8.15 -16.13
C ASN A 105 24.54 -7.88 -14.91
N ILE A 106 24.92 -8.45 -13.77
CA ILE A 106 24.33 -8.11 -12.47
C ILE A 106 25.14 -6.94 -11.91
N ILE A 107 24.49 -5.80 -11.71
CA ILE A 107 25.12 -4.55 -11.24
C ILE A 107 24.71 -4.18 -9.80
N GLY A 108 23.77 -4.92 -9.21
CA GLY A 108 23.38 -4.78 -7.81
C GLY A 108 22.79 -6.08 -7.27
N THR A 109 23.12 -6.41 -6.03
CA THR A 109 22.65 -7.61 -5.32
C THR A 109 21.95 -7.22 -4.02
N PRO A 110 21.09 -8.09 -3.47
CA PRO A 110 20.46 -7.85 -2.18
C PRO A 110 21.52 -7.57 -1.10
N PRO A 111 21.21 -6.69 -0.13
CA PRO A 111 22.06 -6.55 1.04
C PRO A 111 22.18 -7.90 1.76
N ALA A 112 23.40 -8.29 2.14
CA ALA A 112 23.61 -9.50 2.93
C ALA A 112 22.82 -9.34 4.25
N LYS A 113 21.95 -10.31 4.58
CA LYS A 113 21.19 -10.32 5.83
C LYS A 113 22.15 -10.05 6.99
N ALA A 114 21.99 -8.91 7.65
CA ALA A 114 22.82 -8.55 8.79
C ALA A 114 22.68 -9.64 9.87
N ALA A 115 23.81 -10.16 10.36
CA ALA A 115 23.85 -11.18 11.42
C ALA A 115 23.36 -10.66 12.79
N SER A 116 23.02 -9.37 12.90
CA SER A 116 22.42 -8.74 14.05
C SER A 116 20.96 -8.42 13.74
N GLY A 117 20.02 -8.97 14.50
CA GLY A 117 18.57 -8.89 14.32
C GLY A 117 17.92 -7.50 14.44
N GLU A 118 18.60 -6.45 14.00
CA GLU A 118 18.05 -5.10 13.82
C GLU A 118 17.88 -4.84 12.33
N ALA A 119 16.87 -5.47 11.73
CA ALA A 119 16.45 -5.12 10.38
C ALA A 119 15.86 -3.70 10.41
N LYS A 120 16.55 -2.74 9.79
CA LYS A 120 15.92 -1.45 9.47
C LYS A 120 14.79 -1.73 8.48
N ALA A 121 13.59 -1.28 8.79
CA ALA A 121 12.37 -1.56 8.02
C ALA A 121 12.41 -1.09 6.54
N ASP A 122 13.42 -0.32 6.13
CA ASP A 122 13.67 0.09 4.75
C ASP A 122 14.41 -0.97 3.90
N GLU A 123 14.92 -2.06 4.49
CA GLU A 123 15.61 -3.16 3.78
C GLU A 123 14.67 -4.33 3.43
N ALA A 124 13.35 -4.13 3.48
CA ALA A 124 12.35 -5.20 3.42
C ALA A 124 12.13 -5.82 2.02
N SER A 125 12.98 -5.54 1.04
CA SER A 125 12.86 -6.14 -0.30
C SER A 125 14.24 -6.52 -0.81
N SER A 126 14.54 -7.83 -0.81
CA SER A 126 15.68 -8.36 -1.56
C SER A 126 15.44 -8.09 -3.05
N PHE A 127 16.41 -7.53 -3.76
CA PHE A 127 16.31 -7.35 -5.21
C PHE A 127 17.67 -7.48 -5.90
N PHE A 128 17.63 -7.86 -7.16
CA PHE A 128 18.78 -7.87 -8.06
C PHE A 128 18.60 -6.77 -9.11
N VAL A 129 19.68 -6.08 -9.43
CA VAL A 129 19.70 -5.09 -10.52
C VAL A 129 20.50 -5.65 -11.67
N PHE A 130 19.87 -5.77 -12.84
CA PHE A 130 20.49 -6.24 -14.06
C PHE A 130 20.66 -5.10 -15.04
N ARG A 131 21.82 -5.06 -15.69
CA ARG A 131 22.07 -4.26 -16.89
C ARG A 131 22.10 -5.20 -18.10
N ILE A 132 21.17 -4.98 -19.01
CA ILE A 132 21.00 -5.78 -20.22
C ILE A 132 21.34 -4.89 -21.40
N ASN A 133 22.40 -5.24 -22.12
CA ASN A 133 22.76 -4.60 -23.38
C ASN A 133 22.23 -5.47 -24.52
N LEU A 134 21.51 -4.86 -25.46
CA LEU A 134 20.95 -5.52 -26.64
C LEU A 134 21.43 -4.82 -27.90
N TRP A 135 21.69 -5.62 -28.95
CA TRP A 135 22.08 -5.15 -30.26
C TRP A 135 21.30 -5.88 -31.34
N GLY A 136 20.63 -5.12 -32.21
CA GLY A 136 19.83 -5.67 -33.29
C GLY A 136 18.97 -4.60 -33.96
N SER A 137 17.93 -5.01 -34.67
CA SER A 137 16.94 -4.08 -35.22
C SER A 137 16.12 -3.40 -34.11
N LEU A 138 15.51 -2.26 -34.40
CA LEU A 138 14.59 -1.62 -33.45
C LEU A 138 13.41 -2.55 -33.08
N SER A 139 12.86 -3.27 -34.07
CA SER A 139 11.75 -4.21 -33.85
C SER A 139 12.14 -5.34 -32.89
N SER A 140 13.33 -5.93 -33.06
CA SER A 140 13.78 -7.03 -32.20
C SER A 140 13.99 -6.60 -30.75
N VAL A 141 14.43 -5.36 -30.51
CA VAL A 141 14.55 -4.81 -29.16
C VAL A 141 13.16 -4.61 -28.52
N PHE A 142 12.20 -4.09 -29.27
CA PHE A 142 10.82 -3.96 -28.77
C PHE A 142 10.16 -5.32 -28.51
N ASP A 143 10.38 -6.30 -29.37
CA ASP A 143 9.91 -7.67 -29.13
C ASP A 143 10.47 -8.22 -27.82
N PHE A 144 11.75 -7.99 -27.53
CA PHE A 144 12.37 -8.39 -26.27
C PHE A 144 11.69 -7.73 -25.07
N LEU A 145 11.48 -6.42 -25.10
CA LEU A 145 10.80 -5.69 -24.03
C LEU A 145 9.38 -6.22 -23.81
N ASN A 146 8.63 -6.45 -24.89
CA ASN A 146 7.29 -7.01 -24.82
C ASN A 146 7.28 -8.39 -24.15
N TYR A 147 8.21 -9.28 -24.50
CA TYR A 147 8.27 -10.59 -23.85
C TYR A 147 8.79 -10.54 -22.41
N LEU A 148 9.66 -9.58 -22.10
CA LEU A 148 10.19 -9.37 -20.75
C LEU A 148 9.07 -8.91 -19.80
N GLU A 149 8.26 -7.94 -20.22
CA GLU A 149 7.12 -7.44 -19.44
C GLU A 149 6.03 -8.51 -19.21
N ASN A 150 5.94 -9.50 -20.09
CA ASN A 150 5.00 -10.61 -19.97
C ASN A 150 5.56 -11.82 -19.20
N GLN A 151 6.74 -11.71 -18.61
CA GLN A 151 7.27 -12.80 -17.75
C GLN A 151 6.49 -12.88 -16.43
N PRO A 152 6.29 -14.09 -15.88
CA PRO A 152 5.63 -14.29 -14.58
C PRO A 152 6.58 -13.97 -13.42
N ILE A 153 7.25 -12.82 -13.47
CA ILE A 153 8.21 -12.36 -12.47
C ILE A 153 7.94 -10.90 -12.12
N TYR A 154 8.12 -10.55 -10.85
CA TYR A 154 7.96 -9.18 -10.41
C TYR A 154 9.24 -8.38 -10.67
N LEU A 155 9.18 -7.53 -11.68
CA LEU A 155 10.29 -6.66 -12.09
C LEU A 155 9.84 -5.21 -12.31
N SER A 156 10.79 -4.30 -12.23
CA SER A 156 10.67 -2.88 -12.54
C SER A 156 11.73 -2.51 -13.57
N VAL A 157 11.33 -1.81 -14.63
CA VAL A 157 12.26 -1.23 -15.60
C VAL A 157 12.63 0.18 -15.14
N GLU A 158 13.89 0.39 -14.80
CA GLU A 158 14.36 1.65 -14.19
C GLU A 158 14.87 2.64 -15.23
N ASP A 159 15.55 2.14 -16.27
CA ASP A 159 16.12 2.98 -17.33
C ASP A 159 16.21 2.23 -18.66
N ILE A 160 15.93 2.94 -19.76
CA ILE A 160 16.08 2.44 -21.12
C ILE A 160 16.78 3.51 -21.95
N GLN A 161 17.95 3.17 -22.48
CA GLN A 161 18.69 4.00 -23.40
C GLN A 161 18.80 3.32 -24.74
N LEU A 162 18.52 4.05 -25.82
CA LEU A 162 18.52 3.49 -27.17
C LEU A 162 19.25 4.43 -28.14
N VAL A 163 20.24 3.89 -28.84
CA VAL A 163 21.07 4.63 -29.80
C VAL A 163 21.04 3.92 -31.13
N ARG A 164 20.72 4.66 -32.19
CA ARG A 164 20.78 4.17 -33.57
C ARG A 164 22.22 4.10 -34.05
N SER A 165 22.54 3.02 -34.75
CA SER A 165 23.82 2.80 -35.44
C SER A 165 23.76 3.30 -36.88
N GLU A 166 24.77 4.06 -37.27
CA GLU A 166 25.04 4.43 -38.68
C GLU A 166 25.89 3.36 -39.40
N GLY A 167 26.21 2.24 -38.73
CA GLY A 167 27.05 1.15 -39.23
C GLY A 167 28.44 1.11 -38.61
N GLY A 168 29.03 -0.09 -38.51
CA GLY A 168 30.35 -0.32 -37.90
C GLY A 168 30.28 -0.59 -36.40
N LEU A 169 31.29 -0.14 -35.64
CA LEU A 169 31.28 -0.22 -34.17
C LEU A 169 30.46 0.93 -33.60
N ALA A 170 29.16 0.71 -33.40
CA ALA A 170 28.26 1.68 -32.80
C ALA A 170 27.59 1.09 -31.56
N GLY A 171 27.31 1.95 -30.58
CA GLY A 171 26.76 1.58 -29.29
C GLY A 171 27.43 2.32 -28.14
N PHE A 172 26.91 2.12 -26.93
CA PHE A 172 27.44 2.72 -25.69
C PHE A 172 28.83 2.21 -25.33
N ASP A 173 29.18 1.00 -25.81
CA ASP A 173 30.50 0.42 -25.73
C ASP A 173 30.98 0.06 -27.14
N LYS A 174 31.91 0.86 -27.69
CA LYS A 174 32.38 0.81 -29.09
C LYS A 174 33.25 -0.41 -29.41
N THR A 175 33.24 -1.45 -28.58
CA THR A 175 34.25 -2.52 -28.59
C THR A 175 33.70 -3.91 -28.89
N ALA A 176 32.39 -4.13 -28.81
CA ALA A 176 31.87 -5.50 -28.71
C ALA A 176 31.28 -6.07 -30.01
N VAL A 177 30.58 -5.26 -30.81
CA VAL A 177 29.67 -5.81 -31.83
C VAL A 177 29.59 -4.93 -33.08
N PRO A 178 29.93 -5.43 -34.28
CA PRO A 178 29.65 -4.73 -35.53
C PRO A 178 28.13 -4.71 -35.79
N LEU A 179 27.59 -3.51 -36.01
CA LEU A 179 26.19 -3.27 -36.30
C LEU A 179 25.99 -2.89 -37.77
N ALA A 180 24.86 -3.30 -38.34
CA ALA A 180 24.44 -2.83 -39.65
C ALA A 180 23.92 -1.38 -39.55
N PRO A 181 23.98 -0.61 -40.65
CA PRO A 181 23.31 0.69 -40.70
C PRO A 181 21.80 0.54 -40.42
N GLY A 182 21.29 1.29 -39.45
CA GLY A 182 19.89 1.20 -39.03
C GLY A 182 19.60 0.25 -37.86
N ASP A 183 20.57 -0.56 -37.43
CA ASP A 183 20.49 -1.29 -36.16
C ASP A 183 20.51 -0.31 -34.98
N VAL A 184 20.17 -0.82 -33.79
CA VAL A 184 20.16 -0.07 -32.54
C VAL A 184 20.97 -0.80 -31.47
N SER A 185 21.58 -0.02 -30.60
CA SER A 185 22.14 -0.47 -29.33
C SER A 185 21.21 0.01 -28.22
N ALA A 186 20.68 -0.92 -27.44
CA ALA A 186 19.81 -0.62 -26.31
C ALA A 186 20.46 -1.06 -25.00
N VAL A 187 20.36 -0.23 -23.97
CA VAL A 187 20.80 -0.54 -22.60
C VAL A 187 19.58 -0.43 -21.72
N LEU A 188 19.25 -1.52 -21.05
CA LEU A 188 18.11 -1.66 -20.18
C LEU A 188 18.61 -1.94 -18.77
N THR A 189 18.14 -1.17 -17.79
CA THR A 189 18.36 -1.45 -16.36
C THR A 189 17.05 -1.94 -15.75
N ILE A 190 17.05 -3.16 -15.23
CA ILE A 190 15.90 -3.74 -14.53
C ILE A 190 16.23 -4.07 -13.09
N LYS A 191 15.24 -3.87 -12.22
CA LYS A 191 15.23 -4.34 -10.84
C LYS A 191 14.27 -5.53 -10.74
N VAL A 192 14.75 -6.66 -10.24
CA VAL A 192 13.97 -7.88 -10.07
C VAL A 192 13.87 -8.18 -8.59
N PHE A 193 12.65 -8.29 -8.08
CA PHE A 193 12.41 -8.52 -6.67
C PHE A 193 12.57 -10.00 -6.33
N ALA A 194 13.21 -10.26 -5.20
CA ALA A 194 13.58 -11.59 -4.75
C ALA A 194 13.07 -11.89 -3.35
N ARG A 195 13.00 -13.19 -3.04
CA ARG A 195 12.65 -13.77 -1.74
C ARG A 195 13.68 -14.77 -1.25
#